data_AF-A0A2G6FKF6-F1
#
_entry.id   AF-A0A2G6FKF6-F1
#
_cell.length_a   1.000
_cell.length_b   1.000
_cell.length_c   1.000
_cell.angle_alpha   90.00
_cell.angle_beta   90.00
_cell.angle_gamma   90.00
#
_symmetry.space_group_name_H-M   'P 1'
#
loop_
_entity.id
_entity.type
_entity.pdbx_description
1 polymer ?
#
loop_
_entity_poly.entity_id
_entity_poly.type
_entity_poly.pdbx_seq_one_letter_code
_entity_poly.pdbx_strand_id
1 'polypeptide(L)'
;MNFSLQKRMLVITFLVLLAGSIAALYYANRVSRKVITDEIGLYLAKEATTIKHFLEGWLDYATNDVMVWGSIPVFTDAVTETGYYGERALEESRRRLRELATEYKPFATAHIYRLDGSMAASSLSEQFLAGKPTNVSDRTYFQEASAGKTHISKIITSRYTGKKLFVIAAPIKREREIVGVVVGTVATKTLSLALKELGDLRKNTKIFLIDDNNYPIISSLTNPEDKKKVIAKSITIDNVVAFLQKNACWEERSQLLSERYCKDGQYIYVSSSLNINNWKIIEVNLIDQVESAARTMFKYSFLATALALLIVSLSLLIIYRKHIFLRLEHLQNNIQLLEKGELGSRMPTDHKNDEISSLANSFNKMATRLQESIESLSASRKQF
;
A
#
# COMPACT_ATOMS: atom_id res chain seq x y z
N MET A 1 36.66 -15.90 36.14
CA MET A 1 37.43 -16.38 34.97
C MET A 1 38.42 -15.30 34.54
N ASN A 2 39.72 -15.46 34.83
CA ASN A 2 40.75 -14.53 34.37
C ASN A 2 41.03 -14.80 32.89
N PHE A 3 40.25 -14.17 32.01
CA PHE A 3 40.55 -14.14 30.59
C PHE A 3 41.92 -13.50 30.37
N SER A 4 42.80 -14.17 29.61
CA SER A 4 44.06 -13.58 29.15
C SER A 4 43.76 -12.27 28.40
N LEU A 5 44.71 -11.33 28.45
CA LEU A 5 44.59 -10.01 27.80
C LEU A 5 44.20 -10.14 26.31
N GLN A 6 44.66 -11.23 25.68
CA GLN A 6 44.36 -11.63 24.31
C GLN A 6 42.85 -11.81 24.08
N LYS A 7 42.19 -12.61 24.92
CA LYS A 7 40.75 -12.89 24.80
C LYS A 7 39.94 -11.62 25.07
N ARG A 8 40.38 -10.76 26.00
CA ARG A 8 39.69 -9.49 26.31
C ARG A 8 39.71 -8.52 25.13
N MET A 9 40.87 -8.28 24.51
CA MET A 9 40.95 -7.37 23.36
C MET A 9 40.10 -7.87 22.19
N LEU A 10 40.16 -9.17 21.90
CA LEU A 10 39.41 -9.74 20.78
C LEU A 10 37.90 -9.65 21.00
N VAL A 11 37.43 -9.98 22.20
CA VAL A 11 36.02 -9.84 22.59
C VAL A 11 35.56 -8.39 22.50
N ILE A 12 36.36 -7.42 22.97
CA ILE A 12 35.99 -5.99 22.88
C ILE A 12 35.86 -5.56 21.41
N THR A 13 36.83 -5.90 20.56
CA THR A 13 36.77 -5.53 19.12
C THR A 13 35.58 -6.17 18.42
N PHE A 14 35.29 -7.43 18.71
CA PHE A 14 34.13 -8.13 18.16
C PHE A 14 32.82 -7.49 18.63
N LEU A 15 32.69 -7.15 19.92
CA LEU A 15 31.51 -6.50 20.46
C LEU A 15 31.24 -5.13 19.82
N VAL A 16 32.29 -4.33 19.58
CA VAL A 16 32.16 -3.02 18.92
C VAL A 16 31.70 -3.19 17.46
N LEU A 17 32.31 -4.12 16.71
CA LEU A 17 31.90 -4.41 15.34
C LEU A 17 30.46 -4.94 15.27
N LEU A 18 30.10 -5.81 16.21
CA LEU A 18 28.76 -6.38 16.30
C LEU A 18 27.72 -5.29 16.60
N ALA A 19 27.99 -4.43 17.58
CA ALA A 19 27.10 -3.32 17.95
C ALA A 19 26.88 -2.36 16.77
N GLY A 20 27.96 -1.97 16.07
CA GLY A 20 27.87 -1.11 14.89
C GLY A 20 27.08 -1.75 13.74
N SER A 21 27.27 -3.05 13.50
CA SER A 21 26.54 -3.78 12.46
C SER A 21 25.06 -3.92 12.79
N ILE A 22 24.71 -4.18 14.05
CA ILE A 22 23.31 -4.23 14.52
C ILE A 22 22.65 -2.85 14.32
N ALA A 23 23.32 -1.77 14.71
CA ALA A 23 22.81 -0.41 14.53
C ALA A 23 22.60 -0.06 13.05
N ALA A 24 23.56 -0.38 12.19
CA ALA A 24 23.48 -0.15 10.75
C ALA A 24 22.34 -0.96 10.11
N LEU A 25 22.21 -2.24 10.47
CA LEU A 25 21.14 -3.11 9.96
C LEU A 25 19.75 -2.65 10.42
N TYR A 26 19.63 -2.21 11.68
CA TYR A 26 18.40 -1.63 12.21
C TYR A 26 18.01 -0.35 11.46
N TYR A 27 18.96 0.56 11.26
CA TYR A 27 18.76 1.79 10.51
C TYR A 27 18.36 1.53 9.05
N ALA A 28 19.08 0.64 8.37
CA ALA A 28 18.78 0.23 7.00
C ALA A 28 17.36 -0.36 6.88
N ASN A 29 16.95 -1.25 7.78
CA ASN A 29 15.60 -1.82 7.77
C ASN A 29 14.51 -0.74 7.98
N ARG A 30 14.76 0.24 8.86
CA ARG A 30 13.83 1.36 9.08
C ARG A 30 13.68 2.23 7.82
N VAL A 31 14.79 2.60 7.19
CA VAL A 31 14.79 3.41 5.97
C VAL A 31 14.16 2.65 4.81
N SER A 32 14.58 1.40 4.54
CA SER A 32 14.02 0.59 3.45
C SER A 32 12.52 0.38 3.59
N ARG A 33 12.02 0.06 4.79
CA ARG A 33 10.57 -0.07 5.02
C ARG A 33 9.83 1.22 4.71
N LYS A 34 10.37 2.37 5.14
CA LYS A 34 9.77 3.67 4.87
C LYS A 34 9.73 3.97 3.38
N VAL A 35 10.88 3.92 2.70
CA VAL A 35 10.99 4.22 1.26
C VAL A 35 10.09 3.32 0.42
N ILE A 36 10.09 2.01 0.67
CA ILE A 36 9.24 1.05 -0.05
C ILE A 36 7.75 1.31 0.21
N THR A 37 7.38 1.61 1.46
CA THR A 37 5.98 1.94 1.79
C THR A 37 5.54 3.22 1.08
N ASP A 38 6.39 4.24 1.06
CA ASP A 38 6.09 5.53 0.46
C ASP A 38 5.99 5.41 -1.07
N GLU A 39 6.92 4.69 -1.71
CA GLU A 39 6.90 4.41 -3.15
C GLU A 39 5.64 3.65 -3.58
N ILE A 40 5.22 2.64 -2.80
CA ILE A 40 4.00 1.90 -3.09
C ILE A 40 2.74 2.72 -2.77
N GLY A 41 2.75 3.52 -1.69
CA GLY A 41 1.66 4.44 -1.39
C GLY A 41 1.40 5.41 -2.54
N LEU A 42 2.46 5.96 -3.13
CA LEU A 42 2.39 6.83 -4.32
C LEU A 42 1.93 6.06 -5.56
N TYR A 43 2.46 4.87 -5.81
CA TYR A 43 1.99 4.02 -6.92
C TYR A 43 0.48 3.74 -6.82
N LEU A 44 -0.01 3.38 -5.64
CA LEU A 44 -1.43 3.14 -5.38
C LEU A 44 -2.26 4.42 -5.56
N ALA A 45 -1.74 5.59 -5.17
CA ALA A 45 -2.38 6.88 -5.39
C ALA A 45 -2.58 7.21 -6.88
N LYS A 46 -1.56 6.95 -7.70
CA LYS A 46 -1.67 7.04 -9.15
C LYS A 46 -2.66 6.02 -9.73
N GLU A 47 -2.68 4.81 -9.20
CA GLU A 47 -3.63 3.76 -9.58
C GLU A 47 -5.08 4.15 -9.29
N ALA A 48 -5.34 4.72 -8.12
CA ALA A 48 -6.67 5.20 -7.73
C ALA A 48 -7.14 6.37 -8.57
N THR A 49 -6.22 7.20 -9.05
CA THR A 49 -6.53 8.21 -10.06
C THR A 49 -6.98 7.53 -11.37
N THR A 50 -6.36 6.43 -11.76
CA THR A 50 -6.80 5.67 -12.94
C THR A 50 -8.20 5.06 -12.75
N ILE A 51 -8.51 4.51 -11.56
CA ILE A 51 -9.86 4.00 -11.25
C ILE A 51 -10.89 5.13 -11.30
N LYS A 52 -10.56 6.31 -10.75
CA LYS A 52 -11.40 7.50 -10.85
C LYS A 52 -11.78 7.78 -12.31
N HIS A 53 -10.80 7.92 -13.20
CA HIS A 53 -11.05 8.23 -14.61
C HIS A 53 -11.86 7.14 -15.31
N PHE A 54 -11.61 5.86 -14.98
CA PHE A 54 -12.41 4.76 -15.51
C PHE A 54 -13.88 4.85 -15.09
N LEU A 55 -14.15 5.11 -13.81
CA LEU A 55 -15.51 5.24 -13.29
C LEU A 55 -16.22 6.49 -13.81
N GLU A 56 -15.51 7.62 -13.92
CA GLU A 56 -16.06 8.84 -14.54
C GLU A 56 -16.40 8.59 -16.00
N GLY A 57 -15.49 8.02 -16.78
CA GLY A 57 -15.75 7.69 -18.19
C GLY A 57 -16.92 6.71 -18.37
N TRP A 58 -17.05 5.72 -17.48
CA TRP A 58 -18.19 4.81 -17.49
C TRP A 58 -19.52 5.49 -17.13
N LEU A 59 -19.51 6.39 -16.14
CA LEU A 59 -20.70 7.19 -15.77
C LEU A 59 -21.09 8.16 -16.87
N ASP A 60 -20.12 8.81 -17.51
CA ASP A 60 -20.33 9.71 -18.63
C ASP A 60 -20.93 8.97 -19.82
N TYR A 61 -20.40 7.77 -20.14
CA TYR A 61 -20.95 6.91 -21.18
C TYR A 61 -22.40 6.51 -20.89
N ALA A 62 -22.69 6.02 -19.68
CA ALA A 62 -24.04 5.66 -19.28
C ALA A 62 -25.00 6.87 -19.28
N THR A 63 -24.49 8.06 -18.95
CA THR A 63 -25.25 9.32 -19.00
C THR A 63 -25.59 9.71 -20.42
N ASN A 64 -24.61 9.59 -21.33
CA ASN A 64 -24.80 9.84 -22.74
C ASN A 64 -25.79 8.86 -23.38
N ASP A 65 -25.76 7.58 -23.01
CA ASP A 65 -26.75 6.60 -23.47
C ASP A 65 -28.18 7.02 -23.13
N VAL A 66 -28.44 7.40 -21.86
CA VAL A 66 -29.76 7.85 -21.44
C VAL A 66 -30.16 9.18 -22.11
N MET A 67 -29.21 10.06 -22.40
CA MET A 67 -29.47 11.26 -23.21
C MET A 67 -29.91 10.91 -24.64
N VAL A 68 -29.24 9.94 -25.28
CA VAL A 68 -29.61 9.45 -26.61
C VAL A 68 -31.00 8.83 -26.57
N TRP A 69 -31.34 8.11 -25.50
CA TRP A 69 -32.70 7.56 -25.31
C TRP A 69 -33.75 8.67 -25.32
N GLY A 70 -33.48 9.82 -24.72
CA GLY A 70 -34.38 10.97 -24.71
C GLY A 70 -34.68 11.57 -26.09
N SER A 71 -33.91 11.17 -27.10
CA SER A 71 -34.08 11.59 -28.51
C SER A 71 -34.70 10.51 -29.40
N ILE A 72 -35.10 9.35 -28.84
CA ILE A 72 -35.75 8.28 -29.59
C ILE A 72 -37.20 8.71 -29.92
N PRO A 73 -37.60 8.78 -31.20
CA PRO A 73 -38.91 9.31 -31.59
C PRO A 73 -40.09 8.59 -30.92
N VAL A 74 -40.05 7.27 -30.83
CA VAL A 74 -41.15 6.50 -30.23
C VAL A 74 -41.35 6.81 -28.73
N PHE A 75 -40.32 7.28 -28.04
CA PHE A 75 -40.44 7.70 -26.64
C PHE A 75 -41.14 9.06 -26.51
N THR A 76 -40.94 9.95 -27.48
CA THR A 76 -41.69 11.20 -27.61
C THR A 76 -43.15 10.92 -27.92
N ASP A 77 -43.43 10.01 -28.85
CA ASP A 77 -44.81 9.63 -29.22
C ASP A 77 -45.54 9.00 -28.03
N ALA A 78 -44.86 8.18 -27.22
CA ALA A 78 -45.43 7.53 -26.05
C ALA A 78 -45.92 8.50 -24.95
N VAL A 79 -45.42 9.74 -24.93
CA VAL A 79 -45.82 10.77 -23.95
C VAL A 79 -46.67 11.88 -24.56
N THR A 80 -46.68 12.05 -25.89
CA THR A 80 -47.42 13.13 -26.57
C THR A 80 -48.64 12.67 -27.35
N GLU A 81 -48.63 11.46 -27.90
CA GLU A 81 -49.72 10.93 -28.72
C GLU A 81 -50.76 10.19 -27.87
N THR A 82 -52.02 10.19 -28.32
CA THR A 82 -53.14 9.56 -27.62
C THR A 82 -53.92 8.62 -28.55
N GLY A 83 -54.87 7.84 -28.01
CA GLY A 83 -55.67 6.89 -28.78
C GLY A 83 -54.84 5.77 -29.38
N TYR A 84 -55.22 5.28 -30.57
CA TYR A 84 -54.58 4.13 -31.22
C TYR A 84 -53.06 4.30 -31.43
N TYR A 85 -52.63 5.48 -31.87
CA TYR A 85 -51.22 5.78 -32.10
C TYR A 85 -50.42 5.86 -30.79
N GLY A 86 -50.99 6.47 -29.75
CA GLY A 86 -50.40 6.51 -28.41
C GLY A 86 -50.22 5.11 -27.81
N GLU A 87 -51.25 4.25 -27.88
CA GLU A 87 -51.17 2.87 -27.39
C GLU A 87 -50.09 2.06 -28.13
N ARG A 88 -49.98 2.23 -29.44
CA ARG A 88 -48.93 1.59 -30.24
C ARG A 88 -47.53 2.09 -29.85
N ALA A 89 -47.38 3.40 -29.65
CA ALA A 89 -46.11 3.99 -29.21
C ALA A 89 -45.71 3.54 -27.80
N LEU A 90 -46.67 3.38 -26.90
CA LEU A 90 -46.44 2.82 -25.56
C LEU A 90 -45.93 1.39 -25.62
N GLU A 91 -46.57 0.52 -26.40
CA GLU A 91 -46.14 -0.88 -26.50
C GLU A 91 -44.76 -1.03 -27.13
N GLU A 92 -44.50 -0.28 -28.20
CA GLU A 92 -43.20 -0.26 -28.84
C GLU A 92 -42.12 0.33 -27.91
N SER A 93 -42.45 1.36 -27.13
CA SER A 93 -41.56 1.91 -26.11
C SER A 93 -41.23 0.89 -25.02
N ARG A 94 -42.21 0.12 -24.53
CA ARG A 94 -41.96 -0.97 -23.56
C ARG A 94 -41.01 -2.02 -24.14
N ARG A 95 -41.20 -2.42 -25.41
CA ARG A 95 -40.30 -3.35 -26.11
C ARG A 95 -38.87 -2.80 -26.16
N ARG A 96 -38.72 -1.56 -26.62
CA ARG A 96 -37.42 -0.91 -26.75
C ARG A 96 -36.71 -0.71 -25.40
N LEU A 97 -37.45 -0.33 -24.35
CA LEU A 97 -36.89 -0.22 -22.99
C LEU A 97 -36.43 -1.57 -22.44
N ARG A 98 -37.14 -2.68 -22.75
CA ARG A 98 -36.70 -4.03 -22.38
C ARG A 98 -35.39 -4.40 -23.07
N GLU A 99 -35.25 -4.10 -24.36
CA GLU A 99 -34.00 -4.32 -25.10
C GLU A 99 -32.86 -3.52 -24.50
N LEU A 100 -33.06 -2.21 -24.27
CA LEU A 100 -32.04 -1.34 -23.68
C LEU A 100 -31.63 -1.81 -22.27
N ALA A 101 -32.57 -2.29 -21.45
CA ALA A 101 -32.26 -2.82 -20.12
C ALA A 101 -31.63 -4.23 -20.13
N THR A 102 -31.82 -5.02 -21.19
CA THR A 102 -31.33 -6.42 -21.26
C THR A 102 -30.00 -6.52 -22.01
N GLU A 103 -29.84 -5.77 -23.10
CA GLU A 103 -28.66 -5.80 -23.96
C GLU A 103 -27.53 -4.92 -23.42
N TYR A 104 -27.87 -3.77 -22.82
CA TYR A 104 -26.89 -2.91 -22.15
C TYR A 104 -26.77 -3.28 -20.67
N LYS A 105 -25.74 -4.09 -20.37
CA LYS A 105 -25.39 -4.58 -19.03
C LYS A 105 -25.29 -3.54 -17.89
N PRO A 106 -25.00 -2.24 -18.08
CA PRO A 106 -24.97 -1.31 -16.95
C PRO A 106 -26.36 -1.04 -16.33
N PHE A 107 -27.44 -1.17 -17.10
CA PHE A 107 -28.78 -0.79 -16.64
C PHE A 107 -29.57 -2.00 -16.12
N ALA A 108 -30.22 -1.83 -14.97
CA ALA A 108 -31.09 -2.84 -14.39
C ALA A 108 -32.54 -2.71 -14.88
N THR A 109 -33.02 -1.48 -15.07
CA THR A 109 -34.35 -1.14 -15.57
C THR A 109 -34.32 0.22 -16.27
N ALA A 110 -35.27 0.45 -17.17
CA ALA A 110 -35.45 1.72 -17.87
C ALA A 110 -36.93 2.11 -17.89
N HIS A 111 -37.24 3.40 -17.75
CA HIS A 111 -38.60 3.91 -17.66
C HIS A 111 -38.77 5.25 -18.38
N ILE A 112 -39.99 5.53 -18.79
CA ILE A 112 -40.41 6.83 -19.32
C ILE A 112 -41.51 7.38 -18.41
N TYR A 113 -41.41 8.66 -18.06
CA TYR A 113 -42.38 9.39 -17.26
C TYR A 113 -42.92 10.59 -18.03
N ARG A 114 -44.20 10.89 -17.81
CA ARG A 114 -44.83 12.14 -18.24
C ARG A 114 -44.44 13.28 -17.29
N LEU A 115 -44.71 14.53 -17.68
CA LEU A 115 -44.35 15.71 -16.89
C LEU A 115 -45.07 15.82 -15.54
N ASP A 116 -46.22 15.14 -15.38
CA ASP A 116 -46.91 15.00 -14.09
C ASP A 116 -46.26 13.96 -13.15
N GLY A 117 -45.16 13.33 -13.59
CA GLY A 117 -44.43 12.29 -12.87
C GLY A 117 -45.07 10.91 -12.95
N SER A 118 -46.18 10.73 -13.69
CA SER A 118 -46.78 9.43 -13.95
C SER A 118 -45.91 8.60 -14.91
N MET A 119 -45.90 7.28 -14.71
CA MET A 119 -45.17 6.37 -15.60
C MET A 119 -45.92 6.17 -16.91
N ALA A 120 -45.26 6.42 -18.03
CA ALA A 120 -45.78 6.14 -19.36
C ALA A 120 -45.42 4.71 -19.80
N ALA A 121 -44.13 4.37 -19.80
CA ALA A 121 -43.65 3.07 -20.24
C ALA A 121 -42.51 2.58 -19.36
N SER A 122 -42.31 1.25 -19.32
CA SER A 122 -41.35 0.61 -18.43
C SER A 122 -40.78 -0.66 -19.04
N SER A 123 -39.52 -0.95 -18.73
CA SER A 123 -38.89 -2.24 -19.02
C SER A 123 -39.41 -3.37 -18.11
N LEU A 124 -40.09 -3.05 -17.01
CA LEU A 124 -40.69 -4.03 -16.10
C LEU A 124 -42.08 -4.46 -16.61
N SER A 125 -42.48 -5.70 -16.31
CA SER A 125 -43.81 -6.19 -16.69
C SER A 125 -44.92 -5.44 -15.92
N GLU A 126 -46.07 -5.25 -16.57
CA GLU A 126 -47.22 -4.59 -15.94
C GLU A 126 -47.69 -5.35 -14.68
N GLN A 127 -47.68 -6.68 -14.73
CA GLN A 127 -47.98 -7.52 -13.58
C GLN A 127 -47.04 -7.26 -12.38
N PHE A 128 -45.77 -6.94 -12.63
CA PHE A 128 -44.82 -6.61 -11.56
C PHE A 128 -45.08 -5.21 -10.97
N LEU A 129 -45.60 -4.28 -11.76
CA LEU A 129 -45.88 -2.90 -11.37
C LEU A 129 -47.26 -2.74 -10.73
N ALA A 130 -48.18 -3.68 -10.95
CA ALA A 130 -49.52 -3.65 -10.38
C ALA A 130 -49.51 -3.43 -8.87
N GLY A 131 -50.23 -2.40 -8.41
CA GLY A 131 -50.34 -2.04 -6.99
C GLY A 131 -49.12 -1.31 -6.40
N LYS A 132 -48.10 -0.96 -7.20
CA LYS A 132 -46.93 -0.21 -6.73
C LYS A 132 -47.05 1.29 -7.00
N PRO A 133 -46.50 2.15 -6.12
CA PRO A 133 -46.46 3.59 -6.38
C PRO A 133 -45.49 3.90 -7.53
N THR A 134 -46.03 4.31 -8.68
CA THR A 134 -45.29 4.59 -9.92
C THR A 134 -45.01 6.06 -10.17
N ASN A 135 -45.66 6.96 -9.44
CA ASN A 135 -45.39 8.39 -9.56
C ASN A 135 -44.01 8.75 -8.97
N VAL A 136 -43.26 9.60 -9.66
CA VAL A 136 -41.91 10.03 -9.28
C VAL A 136 -41.72 11.55 -9.26
N SER A 137 -42.82 12.32 -9.29
CA SER A 137 -42.80 13.79 -9.30
C SER A 137 -42.04 14.41 -8.11
N ASP A 138 -42.02 13.72 -6.97
CA ASP A 138 -41.31 14.12 -5.76
C ASP A 138 -39.80 13.81 -5.79
N ARG A 139 -39.31 13.07 -6.79
CA ARG A 139 -37.91 12.64 -6.87
C ARG A 139 -37.05 13.70 -7.54
N THR A 140 -35.93 14.05 -6.91
CA THR A 140 -34.97 15.04 -7.43
C THR A 140 -34.49 14.74 -8.85
N TYR A 141 -34.20 13.48 -9.18
CA TYR A 141 -33.77 13.12 -10.54
C TYR A 141 -34.82 13.45 -11.61
N PHE A 142 -36.11 13.35 -11.26
CA PHE A 142 -37.21 13.66 -12.16
C PHE A 142 -37.35 15.17 -12.28
N GLN A 143 -37.31 15.89 -11.16
CA GLN A 143 -37.40 17.35 -11.13
C GLN A 143 -36.30 18.01 -11.98
N GLU A 144 -35.04 17.60 -11.81
CA GLU A 144 -33.91 18.11 -12.60
C GLU A 144 -34.05 17.81 -14.10
N ALA A 145 -34.41 16.57 -14.45
CA ALA A 145 -34.60 16.17 -15.85
C ALA A 145 -35.80 16.86 -16.51
N SER A 146 -36.91 17.03 -15.78
CA SER A 146 -38.08 17.77 -16.25
C SER A 146 -37.80 19.26 -16.46
N ALA A 147 -36.82 19.81 -15.73
CA ALA A 147 -36.30 21.16 -15.94
C ALA A 147 -35.25 21.25 -17.08
N GLY A 148 -35.00 20.15 -17.79
CA GLY A 148 -34.17 20.10 -18.98
C GLY A 148 -32.71 19.73 -18.73
N LYS A 149 -32.36 19.35 -17.50
CA LYS A 149 -30.99 19.00 -17.12
C LYS A 149 -30.85 17.50 -16.91
N THR A 150 -29.94 16.86 -17.64
CA THR A 150 -29.56 15.48 -17.36
C THR A 150 -28.98 15.40 -15.94
N HIS A 151 -29.40 14.40 -15.16
CA HIS A 151 -29.03 14.29 -13.75
C HIS A 151 -28.76 12.84 -13.33
N ILE A 152 -27.71 12.65 -12.52
CA ILE A 152 -27.38 11.37 -11.88
C ILE A 152 -27.75 11.47 -10.40
N SER A 153 -28.76 10.71 -9.97
CA SER A 153 -29.21 10.75 -8.58
C SER A 153 -28.15 10.25 -7.60
N LYS A 154 -28.24 10.70 -6.34
CA LYS A 154 -27.65 9.95 -5.22
C LYS A 154 -28.22 8.53 -5.17
N ILE A 155 -27.62 7.65 -4.37
CA ILE A 155 -28.16 6.30 -4.19
C ILE A 155 -29.48 6.38 -3.44
N ILE A 156 -30.50 5.77 -4.04
CA ILE A 156 -31.86 5.72 -3.52
C ILE A 156 -32.36 4.29 -3.48
N THR A 157 -33.41 4.08 -2.71
CA THR A 157 -34.17 2.83 -2.71
C THR A 157 -35.26 2.89 -3.77
N SER A 158 -35.28 1.92 -4.67
CA SER A 158 -36.30 1.75 -5.69
C SER A 158 -37.68 1.53 -5.06
N ARG A 159 -38.70 2.28 -5.49
CA ARG A 159 -40.12 2.03 -5.11
C ARG A 159 -40.64 0.72 -5.68
N TYR A 160 -40.06 0.26 -6.79
CA TYR A 160 -40.55 -0.90 -7.54
C TYR A 160 -39.97 -2.20 -7.02
N THR A 161 -38.68 -2.18 -6.67
CA THR A 161 -37.91 -3.40 -6.34
C THR A 161 -37.41 -3.43 -4.90
N GLY A 162 -37.45 -2.33 -4.16
CA GLY A 162 -36.85 -2.20 -2.82
C GLY A 162 -35.32 -2.25 -2.81
N LYS A 163 -34.66 -2.37 -3.97
CA LYS A 163 -33.20 -2.44 -4.08
C LYS A 163 -32.57 -1.05 -4.12
N LYS A 164 -31.35 -0.93 -3.60
CA LYS A 164 -30.52 0.28 -3.72
C LYS A 164 -29.99 0.42 -5.15
N LEU A 165 -30.14 1.61 -5.71
CA LEU A 165 -29.72 1.95 -7.06
C LEU A 165 -29.44 3.45 -7.16
N PHE A 166 -28.84 3.89 -8.25
CA PHE A 166 -28.90 5.29 -8.67
C PHE A 166 -29.59 5.38 -10.02
N VAL A 167 -30.13 6.57 -10.32
CA VAL A 167 -30.94 6.83 -11.51
C VAL A 167 -30.22 7.87 -12.34
N ILE A 168 -30.03 7.56 -13.61
CA ILE A 168 -29.63 8.54 -14.63
C ILE A 168 -30.92 8.97 -15.31
N ALA A 169 -31.20 10.26 -15.32
CA ALA A 169 -32.43 10.82 -15.90
C ALA A 169 -32.09 11.87 -16.96
N ALA A 170 -32.77 11.83 -18.09
CA ALA A 170 -32.63 12.80 -19.17
C ALA A 170 -34.00 13.28 -19.68
N PRO A 171 -34.12 14.55 -20.12
CA PRO A 171 -35.34 15.06 -20.73
C PRO A 171 -35.63 14.37 -22.06
N ILE A 172 -36.90 14.08 -22.32
CA ILE A 172 -37.42 13.76 -23.65
C ILE A 172 -37.86 15.08 -24.29
N LYS A 173 -37.35 15.36 -25.49
CA LYS A 173 -37.59 16.63 -26.18
C LYS A 173 -38.37 16.43 -27.47
N ARG A 174 -39.35 17.29 -27.72
CA ARG A 174 -39.99 17.49 -29.02
C ARG A 174 -39.61 18.90 -29.48
N GLU A 175 -38.78 18.97 -30.52
CA GLU A 175 -38.15 20.22 -30.97
C GLU A 175 -37.35 20.91 -29.85
N ARG A 176 -37.90 21.97 -29.23
CA ARG A 176 -37.27 22.70 -28.11
C ARG A 176 -38.01 22.51 -26.78
N GLU A 177 -39.14 21.81 -26.77
CA GLU A 177 -39.96 21.61 -25.59
C GLU A 177 -39.67 20.28 -24.92
N ILE A 178 -39.68 20.27 -23.59
CA ILE A 178 -39.54 19.05 -22.79
C ILE A 178 -40.93 18.46 -22.64
N VAL A 179 -41.12 17.23 -23.08
CA VAL A 179 -42.43 16.55 -23.11
C VAL A 179 -42.51 15.35 -22.17
N GLY A 180 -41.37 14.95 -21.60
CA GLY A 180 -41.29 13.84 -20.66
C GLY A 180 -39.88 13.63 -20.13
N VAL A 181 -39.67 12.56 -19.39
CA VAL A 181 -38.38 12.17 -18.82
C VAL A 181 -38.13 10.70 -19.08
N VAL A 182 -36.95 10.36 -19.60
CA VAL A 182 -36.48 8.99 -19.69
C VAL A 182 -35.45 8.74 -18.59
N VAL A 183 -35.46 7.54 -18.02
CA VAL A 183 -34.48 7.15 -17.01
C VAL A 183 -33.91 5.77 -17.26
N GLY A 184 -32.64 5.61 -16.93
CA GLY A 184 -31.96 4.33 -16.75
C GLY A 184 -31.55 4.17 -15.28
N THR A 185 -31.81 3.00 -14.69
CA THR A 185 -31.40 2.72 -13.31
C THR A 185 -30.21 1.79 -13.29
N VAL A 186 -29.22 2.08 -12.45
CA VAL A 186 -28.06 1.20 -12.21
C VAL A 186 -28.14 0.64 -10.80
N ALA A 187 -28.21 -0.69 -10.69
CA ALA A 187 -28.20 -1.35 -9.39
C ALA A 187 -26.81 -1.26 -8.75
N THR A 188 -26.74 -0.97 -7.45
CA THR A 188 -25.46 -0.92 -6.73
C THR A 188 -24.71 -2.26 -6.78
N LYS A 189 -25.45 -3.38 -6.87
CA LYS A 189 -24.88 -4.73 -7.02
C LYS A 189 -24.03 -4.88 -8.29
N THR A 190 -24.47 -4.31 -9.41
CA THR A 190 -23.74 -4.38 -10.69
C THR A 190 -22.39 -3.67 -10.56
N LEU A 191 -22.39 -2.47 -10.00
CA LEU A 191 -21.16 -1.72 -9.77
C LEU A 191 -20.26 -2.38 -8.72
N SER A 192 -20.82 -2.96 -7.66
CA SER A 192 -20.07 -3.78 -6.69
C SER A 192 -19.32 -4.95 -7.34
N LEU A 193 -19.92 -5.63 -8.32
CA LEU A 193 -19.26 -6.71 -9.05
C LEU A 193 -18.12 -6.18 -9.94
N ALA A 194 -18.35 -5.09 -10.66
CA ALA A 194 -17.32 -4.44 -11.47
C ALA A 194 -16.12 -4.00 -10.61
N LEU A 195 -16.37 -3.39 -9.45
CA LEU A 195 -15.32 -3.01 -8.49
C LEU A 195 -14.59 -4.23 -7.92
N LYS A 196 -15.28 -5.36 -7.75
CA LYS A 196 -14.64 -6.62 -7.34
C LYS A 196 -13.68 -7.13 -8.39
N GLU A 197 -14.12 -7.23 -9.65
CA GLU A 197 -13.25 -7.68 -10.74
C GLU A 197 -12.02 -6.78 -10.88
N LEU A 198 -12.19 -5.46 -10.78
CA LEU A 198 -11.07 -4.52 -10.78
C LEU A 198 -10.12 -4.73 -9.59
N GLY A 199 -10.65 -4.93 -8.38
CA GLY A 199 -9.85 -5.15 -7.18
C GLY A 199 -9.09 -6.48 -7.18
N ASP A 200 -9.71 -7.54 -7.69
CA ASP A 200 -9.12 -8.89 -7.76
C ASP A 200 -7.94 -8.92 -8.74
N LEU A 201 -8.02 -8.21 -9.88
CA LEU A 201 -6.90 -8.03 -10.81
C LEU A 201 -5.71 -7.29 -10.19
N ARG A 202 -5.94 -6.51 -9.13
CA ARG A 202 -4.97 -5.61 -8.50
C ARG A 202 -4.54 -6.14 -7.12
N LYS A 203 -4.07 -7.39 -7.10
CA LYS A 203 -3.55 -8.06 -5.89
C LYS A 203 -4.53 -8.07 -4.69
N ASN A 204 -5.83 -8.16 -4.97
CA ASN A 204 -6.92 -8.14 -3.99
C ASN A 204 -7.13 -6.79 -3.28
N THR A 205 -6.88 -5.67 -3.97
CA THR A 205 -7.23 -4.33 -3.50
C THR A 205 -8.71 -4.27 -3.14
N LYS A 206 -9.05 -3.72 -1.97
CA LYS A 206 -10.44 -3.52 -1.57
C LYS A 206 -10.87 -2.11 -1.90
N ILE A 207 -11.95 -1.98 -2.68
CA ILE A 207 -12.41 -0.70 -3.22
C ILE A 207 -13.77 -0.39 -2.62
N PHE A 208 -13.93 0.83 -2.15
CA PHE A 208 -15.16 1.37 -1.61
C PHE A 208 -15.51 2.65 -2.33
N LEU A 209 -16.80 2.83 -2.63
CA LEU A 209 -17.36 4.11 -3.01
C LEU A 209 -18.07 4.68 -1.80
N ILE A 210 -17.74 5.91 -1.42
CA ILE A 210 -18.38 6.63 -0.33
C ILE A 210 -19.13 7.86 -0.86
N ASP A 211 -20.18 8.24 -0.16
CA ASP A 211 -20.94 9.45 -0.43
C ASP A 211 -20.30 10.71 0.21
N ASP A 212 -20.97 11.84 0.04
CA ASP A 212 -20.55 13.15 0.55
C ASP A 212 -20.50 13.24 2.08
N ASN A 213 -21.21 12.34 2.77
CA ASN A 213 -21.20 12.22 4.23
C ASN A 213 -20.16 11.21 4.74
N ASN A 214 -19.26 10.75 3.85
CA ASN A 214 -18.28 9.69 4.09
C ASN A 214 -18.92 8.33 4.46
N TYR A 215 -20.17 8.09 4.07
CA TYR A 215 -20.80 6.78 4.23
C TYR A 215 -20.53 5.88 3.02
N PRO A 216 -20.19 4.60 3.24
CA PRO A 216 -19.89 3.66 2.18
C PRO A 216 -21.18 3.18 1.54
N ILE A 217 -21.27 3.43 0.24
CA ILE A 217 -22.45 3.18 -0.55
C ILE A 217 -22.30 1.96 -1.46
N ILE A 218 -21.07 1.66 -1.92
CA ILE A 218 -20.73 0.50 -2.76
C ILE A 218 -19.38 -0.06 -2.31
N SER A 219 -19.20 -1.37 -2.39
CA SER A 219 -17.96 -2.06 -2.04
C SER A 219 -17.67 -3.22 -2.99
N SER A 220 -16.37 -3.49 -3.21
CA SER A 220 -15.88 -4.69 -3.90
C SER A 220 -16.06 -5.99 -3.10
N LEU A 221 -16.46 -5.91 -1.83
CA LEU A 221 -16.73 -7.06 -0.97
C LEU A 221 -18.14 -7.62 -1.21
N THR A 222 -18.26 -8.55 -2.17
CA THR A 222 -19.57 -9.08 -2.60
C THR A 222 -20.07 -10.31 -1.83
N ASN A 223 -19.17 -11.13 -1.27
CA ASN A 223 -19.53 -12.35 -0.54
C ASN A 223 -19.68 -12.08 0.98
N PRO A 224 -20.74 -12.56 1.66
CA PRO A 224 -20.85 -12.52 3.12
C PRO A 224 -19.66 -13.12 3.87
N GLU A 225 -19.02 -14.17 3.34
CA GLU A 225 -17.80 -14.77 3.90
C GLU A 225 -16.59 -13.85 3.76
N ASP A 226 -16.47 -13.11 2.65
CA ASP A 226 -15.41 -12.10 2.48
C ASP A 226 -15.65 -10.92 3.40
N LYS A 227 -16.92 -10.51 3.57
CA LYS A 227 -17.29 -9.54 4.60
C LYS A 227 -16.86 -10.06 5.97
N LYS A 228 -17.18 -11.31 6.35
CA LYS A 228 -16.80 -11.94 7.63
C LYS A 228 -15.29 -12.16 7.82
N LYS A 229 -14.53 -12.57 6.81
CA LYS A 229 -13.07 -12.75 6.88
C LYS A 229 -12.34 -11.42 7.03
N VAL A 230 -12.84 -10.38 6.36
CA VAL A 230 -12.32 -9.02 6.50
C VAL A 230 -12.75 -8.42 7.86
N ILE A 231 -13.95 -8.75 8.36
CA ILE A 231 -14.41 -8.44 9.74
C ILE A 231 -13.55 -9.18 10.79
N ALA A 232 -13.16 -10.43 10.57
CA ALA A 232 -12.33 -11.22 11.49
C ALA A 232 -10.84 -10.85 11.48
N LYS A 233 -10.37 -10.08 10.49
CA LYS A 233 -8.98 -9.61 10.36
C LYS A 233 -8.81 -8.09 10.27
N SER A 234 -9.77 -7.30 10.78
CA SER A 234 -9.69 -5.85 11.09
C SER A 234 -10.08 -4.78 10.06
N ILE A 235 -10.81 -5.08 8.96
CA ILE A 235 -11.45 -4.03 8.14
C ILE A 235 -12.96 -4.27 8.08
N THR A 236 -13.69 -3.87 9.12
CA THR A 236 -15.13 -3.66 8.94
C THR A 236 -15.34 -2.41 8.08
N ILE A 237 -16.47 -2.34 7.38
CA ILE A 237 -16.92 -1.11 6.74
C ILE A 237 -16.92 0.04 7.77
N ASP A 238 -17.30 -0.26 9.02
CA ASP A 238 -17.29 0.67 10.14
C ASP A 238 -15.88 1.12 10.54
N ASN A 239 -14.84 0.28 10.42
CA ASN A 239 -13.45 0.65 10.68
C ASN A 239 -12.91 1.56 9.58
N VAL A 240 -13.26 1.31 8.31
CA VAL A 240 -12.94 2.22 7.21
C VAL A 240 -13.64 3.55 7.46
N VAL A 241 -14.93 3.56 7.75
CA VAL A 241 -15.69 4.78 8.06
C VAL A 241 -15.12 5.52 9.27
N ALA A 242 -14.85 4.82 10.37
CA ALA A 242 -14.25 5.40 11.57
C ALA A 242 -12.86 5.96 11.30
N PHE A 243 -12.04 5.26 10.50
CA PHE A 243 -10.74 5.77 10.06
C PHE A 243 -10.87 7.06 9.23
N LEU A 244 -11.80 7.09 8.27
CA LEU A 244 -12.05 8.25 7.40
C LEU A 244 -12.64 9.44 8.15
N GLN A 245 -13.47 9.19 9.17
CA GLN A 245 -14.07 10.21 10.02
C GLN A 245 -13.08 10.76 11.06
N LYS A 246 -12.18 9.92 11.57
CA LYS A 246 -11.24 10.27 12.63
C LYS A 246 -9.95 10.91 12.12
N ASN A 247 -9.50 10.56 10.92
CA ASN A 247 -8.20 10.99 10.44
C ASN A 247 -8.30 12.05 9.34
N ALA A 248 -7.85 13.26 9.69
CA ALA A 248 -7.66 14.40 8.80
C ALA A 248 -6.42 14.27 7.89
N CYS A 249 -5.87 13.06 7.73
CA CYS A 249 -4.67 12.82 6.90
C CYS A 249 -4.91 12.99 5.39
N TRP A 250 -6.12 13.39 4.98
CA TRP A 250 -6.35 13.99 3.68
C TRP A 250 -5.49 15.22 3.40
N GLU A 251 -4.92 15.87 4.41
CA GLU A 251 -4.12 17.09 4.26
C GLU A 251 -2.59 16.87 4.22
N GLU A 252 -2.09 15.68 4.56
CA GLU A 252 -0.64 15.43 4.61
C GLU A 252 -0.05 15.38 3.20
N ARG A 253 0.45 16.54 2.77
CA ARG A 253 1.04 16.78 1.45
C ARG A 253 2.38 16.06 1.37
N SER A 254 2.49 15.04 0.52
CA SER A 254 3.82 14.60 0.08
C SER A 254 4.49 15.80 -0.60
N GLN A 255 5.70 16.16 -0.18
CA GLN A 255 6.40 17.35 -0.70
C GLN A 255 6.83 17.20 -2.17
N LEU A 256 6.63 16.02 -2.79
CA LEU A 256 7.16 15.67 -4.11
C LEU A 256 6.09 15.39 -5.16
N LEU A 257 4.85 15.05 -4.79
CA LEU A 257 3.77 14.74 -5.73
C LEU A 257 2.40 15.22 -5.18
N SER A 258 1.52 15.65 -6.08
CA SER A 258 0.13 16.05 -5.76
C SER A 258 -0.76 14.90 -5.25
N GLU A 259 -0.22 13.69 -5.23
CA GLU A 259 -0.89 12.44 -4.86
C GLU A 259 -0.75 12.17 -3.35
N ARG A 260 -1.81 11.66 -2.71
CA ARG A 260 -1.91 11.46 -1.25
C ARG A 260 -2.29 10.01 -0.91
N TYR A 261 -1.64 9.43 0.10
CA TYR A 261 -2.02 8.16 0.72
C TYR A 261 -1.96 8.29 2.24
N CYS A 262 -2.67 7.43 2.95
CA CYS A 262 -2.70 7.38 4.40
C CYS A 262 -2.31 5.99 4.89
N LYS A 263 -1.58 5.92 6.00
CA LYS A 263 -1.16 4.65 6.61
C LYS A 263 -1.74 4.52 8.00
N ASP A 264 -2.36 3.38 8.30
CA ASP A 264 -2.82 3.02 9.64
C ASP A 264 -2.57 1.54 9.92
N GLY A 265 -1.73 1.28 10.92
CA GLY A 265 -1.27 -0.06 11.27
C GLY A 265 -0.72 -0.82 10.05
N GLN A 266 -1.49 -1.83 9.63
CA GLN A 266 -1.17 -2.75 8.54
C GLN A 266 -1.83 -2.38 7.20
N TYR A 267 -2.42 -1.19 7.09
CA TYR A 267 -3.19 -0.77 5.91
C TYR A 267 -2.67 0.53 5.31
N ILE A 268 -2.71 0.59 3.99
CA ILE A 268 -2.58 1.82 3.19
C ILE A 268 -3.96 2.13 2.62
N TYR A 269 -4.38 3.37 2.79
CA TYR A 269 -5.61 3.94 2.26
C TYR A 269 -5.25 4.98 1.23
N VAL A 270 -5.98 4.96 0.12
CA VAL A 270 -5.86 5.94 -0.95
C VAL A 270 -7.25 6.42 -1.30
N SER A 271 -7.43 7.71 -1.60
CA SER A 271 -8.70 8.19 -2.10
C SER A 271 -8.60 9.08 -3.32
N SER A 272 -9.68 9.04 -4.10
CA SER A 272 -9.90 9.89 -5.26
C SER A 272 -11.34 10.40 -5.25
N SER A 273 -11.53 11.71 -5.35
CA SER A 273 -12.88 12.29 -5.45
C SER A 273 -13.36 12.29 -6.89
N LEU A 274 -14.58 11.83 -7.12
CA LEU A 274 -15.28 11.86 -8.40
C LEU A 274 -15.92 13.24 -8.61
N ASN A 275 -16.08 13.64 -9.87
CA ASN A 275 -16.75 14.88 -10.25
C ASN A 275 -18.28 14.82 -10.12
N ILE A 276 -18.84 13.66 -9.75
CA ILE A 276 -20.29 13.39 -9.64
C ILE A 276 -20.66 13.16 -8.18
N ASN A 277 -21.71 13.85 -7.72
CA ASN A 277 -22.33 13.69 -6.39
C ASN A 277 -21.36 13.80 -5.19
N ASN A 278 -20.18 14.42 -5.38
CA ASN A 278 -19.08 14.46 -4.40
C ASN A 278 -18.68 13.07 -3.88
N TRP A 279 -18.93 12.02 -4.67
CA TRP A 279 -18.55 10.67 -4.31
C TRP A 279 -17.04 10.53 -4.27
N LYS A 280 -16.52 9.66 -3.39
CA LYS A 280 -15.10 9.37 -3.33
C LYS A 280 -14.86 7.87 -3.41
N ILE A 281 -13.83 7.49 -4.13
CA ILE A 281 -13.32 6.14 -4.20
C ILE A 281 -12.25 6.01 -3.12
N ILE A 282 -12.28 4.90 -2.40
CA ILE A 282 -11.29 4.56 -1.38
C ILE A 282 -10.77 3.17 -1.64
N GLU A 283 -9.46 3.07 -1.77
CA GLU A 283 -8.75 1.83 -1.91
C GLU A 283 -8.05 1.49 -0.60
N VAL A 284 -8.18 0.23 -0.20
CA VAL A 284 -7.57 -0.30 1.03
C VAL A 284 -6.67 -1.48 0.65
N ASN A 285 -5.40 -1.33 1.00
CA ASN A 285 -4.33 -2.25 0.67
C ASN A 285 -3.59 -2.71 1.92
N LEU A 286 -3.21 -3.99 1.96
CA LEU A 286 -2.43 -4.57 3.06
C LEU A 286 -0.94 -4.25 2.89
N ILE A 287 -0.38 -3.57 3.88
CA ILE A 287 1.08 -3.31 3.98
C ILE A 287 1.85 -4.62 4.06
N ASP A 288 1.26 -5.69 4.58
CA ASP A 288 1.99 -6.95 4.77
C ASP A 288 2.45 -7.57 3.44
N GLN A 289 1.71 -7.34 2.34
CA GLN A 289 2.15 -7.73 1.00
C GLN A 289 3.40 -6.94 0.58
N VAL A 290 3.46 -5.65 0.92
CA VAL A 290 4.55 -4.73 0.62
C VAL A 290 5.78 -5.03 1.50
N GLU A 291 5.57 -5.23 2.79
CA GLU A 291 6.62 -5.58 3.73
C GLU A 291 7.20 -6.96 3.47
N SER A 292 6.49 -7.85 2.77
CA SER A 292 7.07 -9.14 2.39
C SER A 292 8.33 -8.98 1.52
N ALA A 293 8.33 -8.01 0.60
CA ALA A 293 9.50 -7.69 -0.21
C ALA A 293 10.63 -7.10 0.64
N ALA A 294 10.30 -6.14 1.52
CA ALA A 294 11.27 -5.55 2.45
C ALA A 294 11.88 -6.60 3.41
N ARG A 295 11.08 -7.55 3.91
CA ARG A 295 11.52 -8.68 4.74
C ARG A 295 12.47 -9.60 3.97
N THR A 296 12.22 -9.81 2.70
CA THR A 296 13.08 -10.64 1.84
C THR A 296 14.42 -9.97 1.61
N MET A 297 14.43 -8.66 1.29
CA MET A 297 15.66 -7.88 1.20
C MET A 297 16.44 -7.90 2.52
N PHE A 298 15.74 -7.71 3.65
CA PHE A 298 16.34 -7.79 4.97
C PHE A 298 17.01 -9.14 5.26
N LYS A 299 16.38 -10.26 4.88
CA LYS A 299 16.96 -11.61 5.05
C LYS A 299 18.29 -11.73 4.29
N TYR A 300 18.36 -11.27 3.05
CA TYR A 300 19.58 -11.32 2.26
C TYR A 300 20.66 -10.35 2.78
N SER A 301 20.28 -9.13 3.17
CA SER A 301 21.21 -8.18 3.80
C SER A 301 21.76 -8.72 5.12
N PHE A 302 20.93 -9.33 5.95
CA PHE A 302 21.36 -9.97 7.20
C PHE A 302 22.38 -11.09 6.93
N LEU A 303 22.09 -11.98 5.96
CA LEU A 303 23.00 -13.06 5.60
C LEU A 303 24.36 -12.54 5.11
N ALA A 304 24.33 -11.49 4.27
CA ALA A 304 25.54 -10.85 3.75
C ALA A 304 26.36 -10.15 4.85
N THR A 305 25.71 -9.42 5.77
CA THR A 305 26.39 -8.79 6.90
C THR A 305 26.97 -9.82 7.86
N ALA A 306 26.26 -10.91 8.14
CA ALA A 306 26.76 -12.00 8.97
C ALA A 306 28.02 -12.66 8.36
N LEU A 307 28.00 -12.90 7.04
CA LEU A 307 29.15 -13.44 6.32
C LEU A 307 30.34 -12.47 6.34
N ALA A 308 30.10 -11.17 6.12
CA ALA A 308 31.13 -10.14 6.17
C ALA A 308 31.76 -10.03 7.58
N LEU A 309 30.95 -10.05 8.64
CA LEU A 309 31.43 -10.06 10.03
C LEU A 309 32.27 -11.29 10.34
N LEU A 310 31.87 -12.47 9.84
CA LEU A 310 32.63 -13.70 10.01
C LEU A 310 34.01 -13.59 9.35
N ILE A 311 34.05 -13.10 8.10
CA ILE A 311 35.31 -12.90 7.36
C ILE A 311 36.21 -11.91 8.10
N VAL A 312 35.69 -10.73 8.48
CA VAL A 312 36.46 -9.71 9.22
C VAL A 312 36.96 -10.24 10.56
N SER A 313 36.12 -10.96 11.31
CA SER A 313 36.51 -11.56 12.58
C SER A 313 37.62 -12.60 12.41
N LEU A 314 37.54 -13.44 11.38
CA LEU A 314 38.57 -14.44 11.09
C LEU A 314 39.89 -13.78 10.66
N SER A 315 39.82 -12.75 9.82
CA SER A 315 41.00 -11.95 9.44
C SER A 315 41.65 -11.29 10.65
N LEU A 316 40.89 -10.68 11.54
CA LEU A 316 41.41 -10.06 12.77
C LEU A 316 42.05 -11.10 13.71
N LEU A 317 41.46 -12.29 13.84
CA LEU A 317 42.04 -13.39 14.60
C LEU A 317 43.43 -13.79 14.07
N ILE A 318 43.55 -13.93 12.74
CA ILE A 318 44.82 -14.28 12.10
C ILE A 318 45.85 -13.16 12.28
N ILE A 319 45.44 -11.89 12.08
CA ILE A 319 46.31 -10.72 12.22
C ILE A 319 46.80 -10.58 13.66
N TYR A 320 45.92 -10.59 14.65
CA TYR A 320 46.30 -10.46 16.06
C TYR A 320 47.22 -11.59 16.52
N ARG A 321 46.91 -12.84 16.13
CA ARG A 321 47.75 -13.98 16.47
C ARG A 321 49.16 -13.84 15.90
N LYS A 322 49.27 -13.54 14.60
CA LYS A 322 50.56 -13.46 13.90
C LYS A 322 51.40 -12.25 14.30
N HIS A 323 50.78 -11.09 14.46
CA HIS A 323 51.49 -9.82 14.60
C HIS A 323 51.66 -9.36 16.05
N ILE A 324 50.78 -9.77 16.97
CA ILE A 324 50.84 -9.33 18.38
C ILE A 324 51.15 -10.50 19.29
N PHE A 325 50.29 -11.51 19.32
CA PHE A 325 50.33 -12.52 20.40
C PHE A 325 51.52 -13.45 20.32
N LEU A 326 51.86 -14.00 19.14
CA LEU A 326 53.04 -14.85 19.01
C LEU A 326 54.34 -14.11 19.37
N ARG A 327 54.44 -12.82 19.00
CA ARG A 327 55.64 -12.02 19.30
C ARG A 327 55.76 -11.73 20.80
N LEU A 328 54.65 -11.45 21.47
CA LEU A 328 54.61 -11.28 22.93
C LEU A 328 54.91 -12.60 23.67
N GLU A 329 54.42 -13.74 23.18
CA GLU A 329 54.71 -15.06 23.75
C GLU A 329 56.20 -15.40 23.64
N HIS A 330 56.81 -15.15 22.47
CA HIS A 330 58.26 -15.29 22.32
C HIS A 330 59.04 -14.36 23.27
N LEU A 331 58.60 -13.12 23.43
CA LEU A 331 59.24 -12.20 24.38
C LEU A 331 59.14 -12.71 25.82
N GLN A 332 57.95 -13.16 26.23
CA GLN A 332 57.72 -13.72 27.55
C GLN A 332 58.60 -14.95 27.81
N ASN A 333 58.69 -15.87 26.85
CA ASN A 333 59.50 -17.08 26.97
C ASN A 333 60.99 -16.74 27.10
N ASN A 334 61.52 -15.79 26.32
CA ASN A 334 62.93 -15.38 26.41
C ASN A 334 63.25 -14.63 27.73
N ILE A 335 62.29 -13.86 28.26
CA ILE A 335 62.42 -13.29 29.61
C ILE A 335 62.52 -14.41 30.67
N GLN A 336 61.70 -15.46 30.57
CA GLN A 336 61.77 -16.60 31.50
C GLN A 336 63.08 -17.39 31.39
N LEU A 337 63.66 -17.51 30.18
CA LEU A 337 64.99 -18.11 30.00
C LEU A 337 66.07 -17.24 30.65
N LEU A 338 65.99 -15.91 30.48
CA LEU A 338 66.90 -14.97 31.12
C LEU A 338 66.82 -15.05 32.65
N GLU A 339 65.60 -15.15 33.21
CA GLU A 339 65.36 -15.35 34.65
C GLU A 339 66.02 -16.63 35.19
N LYS A 340 66.04 -17.70 34.38
CA LYS A 340 66.69 -18.98 34.73
C LYS A 340 68.21 -18.97 34.56
N GLY A 341 68.80 -17.84 34.17
CA GLY A 341 70.25 -17.70 33.98
C GLY A 341 70.76 -18.07 32.59
N GLU A 342 69.87 -18.34 31.62
CA GLU A 342 70.26 -18.55 30.22
C GLU A 342 70.49 -17.22 29.50
N LEU A 343 71.61 -16.58 29.82
CA LEU A 343 71.97 -15.23 29.37
C LEU A 343 72.23 -15.10 27.87
N GLY A 344 72.34 -16.20 27.13
CA GLY A 344 72.57 -16.20 25.67
C GLY A 344 71.31 -16.00 24.84
N SER A 345 70.11 -16.11 25.44
CA SER A 345 68.85 -15.95 24.72
C SER A 345 68.66 -14.51 24.25
N ARG A 346 68.30 -14.33 22.96
CA ARG A 346 68.00 -13.03 22.35
C ARG A 346 66.74 -13.13 21.49
N MET A 347 66.00 -12.04 21.43
CA MET A 347 64.87 -11.90 20.51
C MET A 347 65.37 -11.62 19.09
N PRO A 348 64.74 -12.19 18.05
CA PRO A 348 65.02 -11.79 16.67
C PRO A 348 64.81 -10.29 16.49
N THR A 349 65.80 -9.58 15.94
CA THR A 349 65.65 -8.16 15.60
C THR A 349 64.81 -8.03 14.33
N ASP A 350 63.52 -7.85 14.50
CA ASP A 350 62.60 -7.61 13.40
C ASP A 350 62.56 -6.10 13.11
N HIS A 351 62.94 -5.67 11.90
CA HIS A 351 63.12 -4.27 11.48
C HIS A 351 61.82 -3.46 11.34
N LYS A 352 60.75 -3.87 12.04
CA LYS A 352 59.48 -3.15 12.04
C LYS A 352 59.52 -1.99 13.01
N ASN A 353 58.96 -0.85 12.60
CA ASN A 353 58.76 0.31 13.46
C ASN A 353 57.46 0.17 14.27
N ASP A 354 57.36 -0.90 15.06
CA ASP A 354 56.24 -1.10 16.00
C ASP A 354 56.73 -1.19 17.45
N GLU A 355 55.81 -0.98 18.39
CA GLU A 355 56.09 -0.94 19.83
C GLU A 355 56.67 -2.27 20.34
N ILE A 356 56.28 -3.39 19.72
CA ILE A 356 56.77 -4.73 20.07
C ILE A 356 58.23 -4.91 19.64
N SER A 357 58.60 -4.44 18.44
CA SER A 357 59.99 -4.40 17.97
C SER A 357 60.86 -3.48 18.84
N SER A 358 60.33 -2.31 19.23
CA SER A 358 61.03 -1.41 20.18
C SER A 358 61.30 -2.09 21.53
N LEU A 359 60.32 -2.83 22.04
CA LEU A 359 60.43 -3.58 23.28
C LEU A 359 61.44 -4.75 23.16
N ALA A 360 61.42 -5.49 22.05
CA ALA A 360 62.38 -6.56 21.77
C ALA A 360 63.83 -6.03 21.70
N ASN A 361 64.04 -4.87 21.06
CA ASN A 361 65.35 -4.23 21.01
C ASN A 361 65.84 -3.76 22.39
N SER A 362 64.94 -3.21 23.19
CA SER A 362 65.25 -2.79 24.57
C SER A 362 65.60 -3.99 25.45
N PHE A 363 64.85 -5.09 25.33
CA PHE A 363 65.15 -6.36 25.99
C PHE A 363 66.54 -6.90 25.59
N ASN A 364 66.87 -6.93 24.30
CA ASN A 364 68.18 -7.39 23.83
C ASN A 364 69.33 -6.54 24.39
N LYS A 365 69.18 -5.21 24.43
CA LYS A 365 70.18 -4.31 25.04
C LYS A 365 70.38 -4.59 26.54
N MET A 366 69.29 -4.82 27.26
CA MET A 366 69.35 -5.17 28.69
C MET A 366 70.05 -6.52 28.92
N ALA A 367 69.67 -7.55 28.16
CA ALA A 367 70.28 -8.88 28.25
C ALA A 367 71.79 -8.84 27.97
N THR A 368 72.22 -8.06 26.97
CA THR A 368 73.66 -7.85 26.68
C THR A 368 74.40 -7.19 27.84
N ARG A 369 73.88 -6.07 28.39
CA ARG A 369 74.51 -5.40 29.54
C ARG A 369 74.61 -6.30 30.77
N LEU A 370 73.59 -7.13 31.00
CA LEU A 370 73.56 -8.05 32.14
C LEU A 370 74.58 -9.19 31.96
N GLN A 371 74.71 -9.72 30.75
CA GLN A 371 75.73 -10.70 30.40
C GLN A 371 77.16 -10.12 30.58
N GLU A 372 77.44 -8.94 30.02
CA GLU A 372 78.73 -8.26 30.15
C GLU A 372 79.08 -7.99 31.63
N SER A 373 78.09 -7.59 32.44
CA SER A 373 78.29 -7.36 33.87
C SER A 373 78.69 -8.65 34.61
N ILE A 374 78.01 -9.77 34.33
CA ILE A 374 78.34 -11.07 34.95
C ILE A 374 79.71 -11.57 34.49
N GLU A 375 80.04 -11.43 33.21
CA GLU A 375 81.35 -11.79 32.66
C GLU A 375 82.47 -10.97 33.32
N SER A 376 82.30 -9.65 33.45
CA SER A 376 83.29 -8.77 34.09
C SER A 376 83.52 -9.08 35.58
N LEU A 377 82.46 -9.42 36.32
CA LEU A 377 82.54 -9.88 37.71
C LEU A 377 83.26 -11.23 37.80
N SER A 378 82.98 -12.16 36.89
CA SER A 378 83.64 -13.46 36.85
C SER A 378 85.14 -13.35 36.52
N ALA A 379 85.52 -12.42 35.64
CA ALA A 379 86.91 -12.14 35.29
C ALA A 379 87.66 -11.50 36.47
N SER A 380 87.02 -10.55 37.16
CA SER A 380 87.59 -9.91 38.36
C SER A 380 87.79 -10.91 39.50
N ARG A 381 86.87 -11.87 39.67
CA ARG A 381 86.97 -12.93 40.69
C ARG A 381 88.06 -13.99 40.40
N LYS A 382 88.56 -14.09 39.16
CA LYS A 382 89.68 -14.97 38.79
C LYS A 382 91.06 -14.32 38.96
N GLN A 383 91.10 -12.99 39.15
CA GLN A 383 92.33 -12.24 39.39
C GLN A 383 92.69 -12.09 40.88
N PHE A 384 91.78 -12.49 41.76
CA PHE A 384 92.00 -12.72 43.19
C PHE A 384 91.97 -14.23 43.45
#